data_AF-A0A2S9G461-F1
#
_entry.id   AF-A0A2S9G461-F1
#
_cell.length_a   1.000
_cell.length_b   1.000
_cell.length_c   1.000
_cell.angle_alpha   90.00
_cell.angle_beta   90.00
_cell.angle_gamma   90.00
#
_symmetry.space_group_name_H-M   'P 1'
#
loop_
_entity.id
_entity.type
_entity.pdbx_description
1 polymer ?
#
loop_
_entity_poly.entity_id
_entity_poly.type
_entity_poly.pdbx_seq_one_letter_code
_entity_poly.pdbx_strand_id
1 'polypeptide(L)' 'MTSGGERAVFASAAQSFAVLARQIPVDAWDGPGLGEWTVRDLVGHTSRSLITVSTYLKTTARREDVRSATDYYVQMHE' A
#
# COMPACT_ATOMS: atom_id res chain seq x y z
N MET A 1 -18.57 3.09 -3.96
CA MET A 1 -18.49 2.77 -2.51
C MET A 1 -18.46 4.11 -1.77
N THR A 2 -19.11 4.25 -0.62
CA THR A 2 -19.02 5.50 0.14
C THR A 2 -17.60 5.61 0.72
N SER A 3 -16.99 6.80 0.70
CA SER A 3 -15.57 7.01 1.08
C SER A 3 -15.21 6.52 2.50
N GLY A 4 -16.20 6.27 3.36
CA GLY A 4 -16.00 5.65 4.67
C GLY A 4 -15.57 4.18 4.59
N GLY A 5 -16.04 3.42 3.59
CA GLY A 5 -15.68 2.01 3.42
C GLY A 5 -14.22 1.81 3.02
N GLU A 6 -13.72 2.62 2.08
CA GLU A 6 -12.33 2.55 1.60
C GLU A 6 -11.33 2.86 2.72
N ARG A 7 -11.60 3.89 3.54
CA ARG A 7 -10.77 4.21 4.71
C ARG A 7 -10.75 3.07 5.74
N ALA A 8 -11.90 2.45 5.99
CA ALA A 8 -12.00 1.32 6.92
C ALA A 8 -11.22 0.10 6.42
N VAL A 9 -11.32 -0.22 5.12
CA VAL A 9 -10.55 -1.29 4.49
C VAL A 9 -9.05 -1.00 4.56
N PHE A 10 -8.62 0.22 4.24
CA PHE A 10 -7.21 0.61 4.35
C PHE A 10 -6.68 0.46 5.79
N ALA A 11 -7.42 0.96 6.77
CA ALA A 11 -7.03 0.85 8.19
C ALA A 11 -6.94 -0.62 8.64
N SER A 12 -7.92 -1.45 8.26
CA SER A 12 -7.93 -2.88 8.56
C SER A 12 -6.73 -3.61 7.94
N ALA A 13 -6.40 -3.32 6.68
CA ALA A 13 -5.25 -3.89 5.99
C ALA A 13 -3.93 -3.48 6.65
N ALA A 14 -3.75 -2.20 6.97
CA ALA A 14 -2.56 -1.69 7.65
C ALA A 14 -2.35 -2.34 9.03
N GLN A 15 -3.44 -2.48 9.80
CA GLN A 15 -3.37 -3.11 11.11
C GLN A 15 -3.05 -4.60 11.02
N SER A 16 -3.69 -5.31 10.09
CA SER A 16 -3.44 -6.75 9.86
C SER A 16 -1.99 -7.00 9.43
N PHE A 17 -1.47 -6.17 8.52
CA PHE A 17 -0.06 -6.22 8.12
C PHE A 17 0.89 -5.99 9.31
N ALA A 18 0.62 -4.98 10.14
CA ALA A 18 1.46 -4.70 11.31
C ALA A 18 1.42 -5.85 12.35
N VAL A 19 0.27 -6.51 12.52
CA VAL A 19 0.15 -7.72 13.36
C VAL A 19 1.00 -8.85 12.81
N LEU A 20 0.97 -9.09 11.50
CA LEU A 20 1.75 -10.14 10.86
C LEU A 20 3.25 -9.86 10.92
N ALA A 21 3.68 -8.64 10.62
CA ALA A 21 5.08 -8.25 10.66
C ALA A 21 5.71 -8.43 12.05
N ARG A 22 4.94 -8.25 13.13
CA ARG A 22 5.39 -8.50 14.51
C ARG A 22 5.61 -9.98 14.84
N GLN A 23 5.07 -10.90 14.05
CA GLN A 23 5.24 -12.34 14.27
C GLN A 23 6.51 -12.90 13.60
N ILE A 24 7.25 -12.08 12.85
CA ILE A 24 8.46 -12.50 12.16
C ILE A 24 9.60 -12.73 13.18
N PRO A 25 10.19 -13.93 13.23
CA PRO A 25 11.37 -14.20 14.05
C PRO A 25 12.55 -13.30 13.68
N VAL A 26 13.38 -12.93 14.67
CA VAL A 26 14.52 -12.03 14.46
C VAL A 26 15.55 -12.57 13.45
N ASP A 27 15.64 -13.89 13.30
CA ASP A 27 16.54 -14.58 12.38
C ASP A 27 15.91 -14.87 11.00
N ALA A 28 14.62 -14.59 10.80
CA ALA A 28 13.91 -14.90 9.56
C ALA A 28 13.90 -13.76 8.53
N TRP A 29 14.37 -12.57 8.90
CA TRP A 29 14.25 -11.36 8.06
C TRP A 29 14.95 -11.45 6.70
N ASP A 30 16.10 -12.11 6.66
CA ASP A 30 16.91 -12.26 5.45
C ASP A 30 16.61 -13.59 4.72
N GLY A 31 15.59 -14.33 5.20
CA GLY A 31 15.09 -15.54 4.57
C GLY A 31 14.27 -15.27 3.31
N PRO A 32 13.94 -16.33 2.54
CA PRO A 32 13.22 -16.22 1.28
C PRO A 32 11.80 -15.67 1.50
N GLY A 33 11.41 -14.70 0.66
CA GLY A 33 10.07 -14.14 0.58
C GLY A 33 9.36 -14.53 -0.72
N LEU A 34 9.33 -13.62 -1.70
CA LEU A 34 8.64 -13.80 -2.98
C LEU A 34 9.62 -13.55 -4.13
N GLY A 35 9.89 -14.58 -4.93
CA GLY A 35 10.93 -14.51 -5.95
C GLY A 35 12.28 -14.17 -5.32
N GLU A 36 12.95 -13.15 -5.85
CA GLU A 36 14.24 -12.68 -5.35
C GLU A 36 14.16 -11.85 -4.06
N TRP A 37 12.96 -11.57 -3.56
CA TRP A 37 12.79 -10.66 -2.42
C TRP A 37 12.85 -11.42 -1.10
N THR A 38 13.60 -10.89 -0.16
CA THR A 38 13.61 -11.37 1.22
C THR A 38 12.32 -10.97 1.96
N VAL A 39 12.10 -11.55 3.14
CA VAL A 39 11.02 -11.10 4.04
C VAL A 39 11.18 -9.61 4.38
N ARG A 40 12.41 -9.15 4.61
CA ARG A 40 12.72 -7.73 4.85
C ARG A 40 12.32 -6.84 3.68
N ASP A 41 12.59 -7.25 2.45
CA ASP A 41 12.23 -6.49 1.25
C ASP A 41 10.71 -6.34 1.13
N LEU A 42 9.96 -7.42 1.34
CA LEU A 42 8.49 -7.39 1.28
C LEU A 42 7.87 -6.52 2.36
N VAL A 43 8.37 -6.61 3.60
CA VAL A 43 7.89 -5.77 4.71
C VAL A 43 8.23 -4.30 4.45
N GLY A 44 9.43 -4.01 3.97
CA GLY A 44 9.86 -2.67 3.60
C GLY A 44 9.01 -2.08 2.47
N HIS A 45 8.78 -2.86 1.42
CA HIS A 45 7.94 -2.46 0.28
C HIS A 45 6.51 -2.15 0.71
N THR A 46 5.89 -3.04 1.49
CA THR A 46 4.52 -2.86 1.99
C THR A 46 4.42 -1.64 2.90
N SER A 47 5.40 -1.44 3.79
CA SER A 47 5.47 -0.27 4.67
C SER A 47 5.57 1.03 3.87
N ARG A 48 6.38 1.06 2.81
CA ARG A 48 6.50 2.22 1.92
C ARG A 48 5.19 2.53 1.19
N SER A 49 4.46 1.50 0.74
CA SER A 49 3.15 1.68 0.11
C SER A 49 2.12 2.31 1.07
N LEU A 50 2.08 1.87 2.33
CA LEU A 50 1.21 2.46 3.36
C LEU A 50 1.58 3.93 3.66
N ILE A 51 2.88 4.22 3.79
CA ILE A 51 3.37 5.59 4.01
C ILE A 51 3.02 6.50 2.83
N THR A 52 3.10 6.00 1.60
CA THR A 52 2.79 6.77 0.39
C THR A 52 1.35 7.25 0.39
N VAL A 53 0.39 6.35 0.67
CA VAL A 53 -1.02 6.71 0.78
C VAL A 53 -1.24 7.74 1.90
N SER A 54 -0.71 7.50 3.10
CA SER A 54 -0.85 8.43 4.23
C SER A 54 -0.23 9.80 3.92
N THR A 55 0.88 9.84 3.19
CA THR A 55 1.55 11.08 2.79
C THR A 55 0.71 11.85 1.79
N TYR A 56 0.18 11.19 0.76
CA TYR A 56 -0.62 11.87 -0.27
C TYR A 56 -1.95 12.36 0.26
N LEU A 57 -2.56 11.66 1.22
CA LEU A 57 -3.80 12.12 1.87
C LEU A 57 -3.64 13.42 2.67
N LYS A 58 -2.41 13.85 3.00
CA LYS A 58 -2.16 15.16 3.62
C LYS A 58 -2.28 16.31 2.62
N THR A 59 -2.34 16.02 1.33
CA THR A 59 -2.46 16.99 0.25
C THR A 59 -3.84 16.87 -0.38
N THR A 60 -4.60 17.96 -0.43
CA THR A 60 -5.89 18.00 -1.12
C THR A 60 -5.70 18.28 -2.60
N ALA A 61 -6.19 17.40 -3.48
CA ALA A 61 -6.25 17.68 -4.90
C ALA A 61 -7.34 18.73 -5.17
N ARG A 62 -7.04 19.75 -5.99
CA ARG A 62 -8.03 20.77 -6.40
C ARG A 62 -9.10 20.19 -7.33
N ARG A 63 -8.75 19.15 -8.10
CA ARG A 63 -9.58 18.47 -9.07
C ARG A 63 -9.12 17.02 -9.19
N GLU A 64 -10.06 16.13 -9.44
CA GLU A 64 -9.81 14.73 -9.79
C GLU A 64 -9.96 14.59 -11.31
N ASP A 65 -8.83 14.52 -12.01
CA ASP A 65 -8.78 14.40 -13.48
C ASP A 65 -8.91 12.95 -13.95
N VAL A 66 -8.51 12.00 -13.10
CA VAL A 66 -8.52 10.56 -13.35
C VAL A 66 -9.34 9.90 -12.24
N ARG A 67 -10.48 9.29 -12.58
CA ARG A 67 -11.39 8.69 -11.59
C ARG A 67 -11.30 7.17 -11.54
N SER A 68 -10.61 6.58 -12.51
CA SER A 68 -10.46 5.13 -12.61
C SER A 68 -9.12 4.75 -13.24
N ALA A 69 -8.71 3.49 -13.04
CA ALA A 69 -7.54 2.94 -13.73
C ALA A 69 -7.70 2.95 -15.26
N THR A 70 -8.93 2.78 -15.75
CA THR A 70 -9.24 2.88 -17.18
C THR A 70 -9.04 4.31 -17.67
N ASP A 71 -9.52 5.32 -16.93
CA ASP A 71 -9.34 6.74 -17.29
C ASP A 71 -7.86 7.09 -17.37
N TYR A 72 -7.07 6.59 -16.41
CA TYR A 72 -5.61 6.77 -16.40
C TYR A 72 -4.97 6.18 -17.65
N TYR A 73 -5.36 4.94 -18.00
CA TYR A 73 -4.81 4.23 -19.14
C TYR A 73 -5.11 4.97 -20.45
N VAL A 74 -6.36 5.40 -20.65
CA VAL A 74 -6.75 6.20 -21.82
C VAL A 74 -5.93 7.49 -21.90
N GLN A 75 -5.82 8.22 -20.79
CA GLN A 75 -5.10 9.50 -20.76
C GLN A 75 -3.59 9.38 -21.04
N MET A 76 -2.96 8.26 -20.69
CA MET A 76 -1.52 8.05 -20.90
C MET A 76 -1.18 7.47 -22.28
N HIS A 77 -2.18 7.00 -23.02
CA HIS A 77 -2.02 6.34 -24.32
C HIS A 77 -2.67 7.09 -25.49
N GLU A 78 -3.20 8.30 -25.24
CA GLU A 78 -3.51 9.32 -26.26
C GLU A 78 -2.34 10.30 -26.42
#